data_AF-A0A4Y8MKC6-F1
#
_entry.id   AF-A0A4Y8MKC6-F1
#
_cell.length_a   1.000
_cell.length_b   1.000
_cell.length_c   1.000
_cell.angle_alpha   90.00
_cell.angle_beta   90.00
_cell.angle_gamma   90.00
#
_symmetry.space_group_name_H-M   'P 1'
#
loop_
_entity.id
_entity.type
_entity.pdbx_description
1 polymer ?
#
loop_
_entity_poly.entity_id
_entity_poly.type
_entity_poly.pdbx_seq_one_letter_code
_entity_poly.pdbx_strand_id
1 'polypeptide(L)'
;MQVNSTVWLGALLAASLPVMVFAQEQPTSSPAPVTKAQAKAARKAQSKEAREVRNAELKKLEQNGYGPQATQQDYPQNLIRAEHKAANPDAASSPPSR
;
A
#
# COMPACT_ATOMS: atom_id res chain seq x y z
N MET A 1 11.49 22.23 -28.51
CA MET A 1 12.22 21.69 -27.35
C MET A 1 12.33 22.80 -26.31
N GLN A 2 11.41 22.83 -25.36
CA GLN A 2 11.46 23.76 -24.22
C GLN A 2 12.06 22.97 -23.05
N VAL A 3 13.21 23.42 -22.57
CA VAL A 3 13.87 22.90 -21.38
C VAL A 3 13.37 23.72 -20.19
N ASN A 4 12.66 23.07 -19.28
CA ASN A 4 12.09 23.73 -18.11
C ASN A 4 13.17 23.87 -17.05
N SER A 5 13.55 25.11 -16.77
CA SER A 5 14.61 25.51 -15.85
C SER A 5 14.30 25.17 -14.39
N THR A 6 15.30 24.54 -13.77
CA THR A 6 15.75 24.58 -12.38
C THR A 6 15.10 25.60 -11.45
N VAL A 7 14.53 25.11 -10.34
CA VAL A 7 14.65 25.76 -9.02
C VAL A 7 14.99 24.68 -7.99
N TRP A 8 16.29 24.52 -7.73
CA TRP A 8 16.78 23.95 -6.48
C TRP A 8 16.84 25.10 -5.47
N LEU A 9 16.01 25.06 -4.43
CA LEU A 9 16.17 25.86 -3.23
C LEU A 9 16.08 24.92 -2.05
N GLY A 10 17.25 24.64 -1.47
CA GLY A 10 17.37 23.91 -0.22
C GLY A 10 17.13 24.80 1.00
N ALA A 11 16.69 24.17 2.07
CA ALA A 11 16.88 24.54 3.47
C ALA A 11 16.54 23.24 4.24
N LEU A 12 17.46 22.44 4.78
CA LEU A 12 18.44 22.73 5.82
C LEU A 12 17.79 23.47 6.99
N LEU A 13 17.28 22.72 7.97
CA LEU A 13 17.80 22.67 9.34
C LEU A 13 16.74 22.06 10.27
N ALA A 14 17.14 21.02 11.00
CA ALA A 14 16.39 20.46 12.11
C ALA A 14 16.27 21.50 13.24
N ALA A 15 15.05 21.75 13.71
CA ALA A 15 14.80 22.36 15.01
C ALA A 15 13.52 21.75 15.61
N SER A 16 13.74 20.76 16.47
CA SER A 16 12.74 20.25 17.40
C SER A 16 12.49 21.30 18.49
N LEU A 17 11.33 21.97 18.44
CA LEU A 17 10.74 22.70 19.57
C LEU A 17 9.21 22.56 19.50
N PRO A 18 8.50 22.25 20.60
CA PRO A 18 7.04 22.27 20.61
C PRO A 18 6.59 23.73 20.69
N VAL A 19 6.27 24.33 19.54
CA VAL A 19 5.58 25.63 19.52
C VAL A 19 4.10 25.35 19.77
N MET A 20 3.64 25.64 20.98
CA MET A 20 2.22 25.89 21.28
C MET A 20 1.79 27.12 20.46
N VAL A 21 1.19 26.88 19.28
CA VAL A 21 0.60 27.94 18.45
C VAL A 21 -0.89 28.06 18.78
N PHE A 22 -1.27 29.31 19.03
CA PHE A 22 -2.60 29.85 19.24
C PHE A 22 -3.66 29.31 18.28
N ALA A 23 -4.89 29.27 18.78
CA ALA A 23 -6.10 29.01 18.01
C ALA A 23 -6.13 29.85 16.71
N GLN A 24 -5.78 29.21 15.59
CA GLN A 24 -6.24 29.68 14.28
C GLN A 24 -7.71 29.29 14.19
N GLU A 25 -8.59 30.28 14.21
CA GLU A 25 -9.93 30.17 13.62
C GLU A 25 -9.77 29.98 12.12
N GLN A 26 -9.37 28.76 11.73
CA GLN A 26 -9.49 28.29 10.38
C GLN A 26 -11.00 28.27 10.08
N PRO A 27 -11.48 28.90 9.00
CA PRO A 27 -12.87 28.74 8.60
C PRO A 27 -13.06 27.25 8.33
N THR A 28 -13.71 26.58 9.28
CA THR A 28 -14.16 25.20 9.10
C THR A 28 -15.30 25.29 8.09
N SER A 29 -14.94 25.24 6.80
CA SER A 29 -15.90 25.01 5.74
C SER A 29 -16.54 23.66 6.04
N SER A 30 -17.68 23.70 6.72
CA SER A 30 -18.46 22.51 7.01
C SER A 30 -18.73 21.84 5.66
N PRO A 31 -18.27 20.59 5.44
CA PRO A 31 -18.52 19.91 4.18
C PRO A 31 -20.03 19.86 3.98
N ALA A 32 -20.49 20.28 2.80
CA ALA A 32 -21.90 20.20 2.45
C ALA A 32 -22.39 18.77 2.68
N PRO A 33 -23.62 18.59 3.21
CA PRO A 33 -24.13 17.27 3.54
C PRO A 33 -24.12 16.38 2.29
N VAL A 34 -23.26 15.37 2.29
CA VAL A 34 -23.18 14.40 1.19
C VAL A 34 -24.52 13.67 1.10
N THR A 35 -25.10 13.67 -0.09
CA THR A 35 -26.32 12.90 -0.31
C THR A 35 -26.03 11.41 -0.08
N LYS A 36 -27.03 10.66 0.39
CA LYS A 36 -26.90 9.21 0.63
C LYS A 36 -26.40 8.45 -0.60
N ALA A 37 -26.74 8.94 -1.80
CA ALA A 37 -26.27 8.41 -3.07
C ALA A 37 -24.76 8.63 -3.28
N GLN A 38 -24.26 9.86 -3.05
CA GLN A 38 -22.84 10.19 -3.16
C GLN A 38 -22.00 9.41 -2.13
N ALA A 39 -22.48 9.30 -0.88
CA ALA A 39 -21.81 8.50 0.15
C ALA A 39 -21.72 7.01 -0.22
N LYS A 40 -22.77 6.44 -0.84
CA LYS A 40 -22.78 5.06 -1.31
C LYS A 40 -21.83 4.83 -2.48
N ALA A 41 -21.71 5.80 -3.39
CA ALA A 41 -20.75 5.76 -4.49
C ALA A 41 -19.30 5.78 -3.99
N ALA A 42 -18.98 6.69 -3.06
CA ALA A 42 -17.66 6.77 -2.45
C ALA A 42 -17.27 5.48 -1.70
N ARG A 43 -18.17 4.91 -0.91
CA ARG A 43 -17.93 3.63 -0.22
C ARG A 43 -17.68 2.47 -1.19
N LYS A 44 -18.39 2.44 -2.33
CA LYS A 44 -18.15 1.42 -3.37
C LYS A 44 -16.79 1.56 -4.00
N ALA A 45 -16.32 2.78 -4.28
CA ALA A 45 -14.97 3.02 -4.79
C ALA A 45 -13.91 2.54 -3.80
N GLN A 46 -14.00 2.97 -2.55
CA GLN A 46 -13.09 2.55 -1.48
C GLN A 46 -13.09 1.04 -1.25
N SER A 47 -14.27 0.39 -1.34
CA SER A 47 -14.36 -1.06 -1.18
C SER A 47 -13.69 -1.82 -2.33
N LYS A 48 -13.66 -1.26 -3.54
CA LYS A 48 -12.96 -1.88 -4.67
C LYS A 48 -11.45 -1.79 -4.49
N GLU A 49 -10.95 -0.60 -4.15
CA GLU A 49 -9.53 -0.38 -3.86
C GLU A 49 -9.04 -1.31 -2.73
N ALA A 50 -9.81 -1.41 -1.64
CA ALA A 50 -9.48 -2.30 -0.53
C ALA A 50 -9.45 -3.79 -0.94
N ARG A 51 -10.36 -4.21 -1.85
CA ARG A 51 -10.36 -5.58 -2.38
C ARG A 51 -9.15 -5.85 -3.26
N GLU A 52 -8.76 -4.89 -4.09
CA GLU A 52 -7.59 -5.03 -4.96
C GLU A 52 -6.31 -5.17 -4.15
N VAL A 53 -6.13 -4.35 -3.11
CA VAL A 53 -4.99 -4.49 -2.18
C VAL A 53 -5.01 -5.85 -1.50
N ARG A 54 -6.15 -6.25 -0.90
CA ARG A 54 -6.27 -7.55 -0.22
C ARG A 54 -6.02 -8.72 -1.18
N ASN A 55 -6.51 -8.66 -2.40
CA ASN A 55 -6.33 -9.72 -3.39
C ASN A 55 -4.89 -9.80 -3.88
N ALA A 56 -4.20 -8.67 -4.04
CA ALA A 56 -2.79 -8.65 -4.41
C ALA A 56 -1.92 -9.28 -3.31
N GLU A 57 -2.19 -8.96 -2.05
CA GLU A 57 -1.50 -9.55 -0.90
C GLU A 57 -1.78 -11.06 -0.80
N LEU A 58 -3.04 -11.48 -0.94
CA LEU A 58 -3.40 -12.90 -0.95
C LEU A 58 -2.66 -13.67 -2.05
N LYS A 59 -2.58 -13.13 -3.27
CA LYS A 59 -1.82 -13.77 -4.36
C LYS A 59 -0.34 -13.90 -4.04
N LYS A 60 0.28 -12.90 -3.40
CA LYS A 60 1.68 -12.97 -2.98
C LYS A 60 1.89 -14.06 -1.93
N LEU A 61 0.97 -14.20 -0.98
CA LEU A 61 1.00 -15.27 0.01
C LEU A 61 0.84 -16.65 -0.66
N GLU A 62 -0.10 -16.81 -1.58
CA GLU A 62 -0.32 -18.05 -2.33
C GLU A 62 0.90 -18.46 -3.17
N GLN A 63 1.53 -17.52 -3.86
CA GLN A 63 2.78 -17.77 -4.62
C GLN A 63 3.94 -18.22 -3.74
N ASN A 64 3.92 -17.82 -2.48
CA ASN A 64 4.88 -18.22 -1.46
C ASN A 64 4.48 -19.52 -0.74
N GLY A 65 3.40 -20.17 -1.16
CA GLY A 65 2.92 -21.44 -0.61
C GLY A 65 2.05 -21.30 0.64
N TYR A 66 1.59 -20.09 0.98
CA TYR A 66 0.65 -19.88 2.08
C TYR A 66 -0.79 -19.90 1.56
N GLY A 67 -1.66 -20.69 2.17
CA GLY A 67 -3.06 -20.74 1.80
C GLY A 67 -3.81 -21.88 2.46
N PRO A 68 -5.11 -22.01 2.23
CA PRO A 68 -5.95 -23.04 2.84
C PRO A 68 -5.59 -24.47 2.41
N GLN A 69 -4.84 -24.62 1.31
CA GLN A 69 -4.38 -25.91 0.81
C GLN A 69 -3.07 -26.36 1.47
N ALA A 70 -2.34 -25.47 2.14
CA ALA A 70 -1.08 -25.79 2.79
C ALA A 70 -1.34 -26.45 4.14
N THR A 71 -0.65 -27.56 4.41
CA THR A 71 -0.71 -28.21 5.72
C THR A 71 0.31 -27.59 6.67
N GLN A 72 0.12 -27.72 7.99
CA GLN A 72 1.06 -27.26 9.02
C GLN A 72 2.51 -27.73 8.78
N GLN A 73 2.68 -28.91 8.17
CA GLN A 73 3.98 -29.50 7.86
C GLN A 73 4.70 -28.80 6.69
N ASP A 74 3.96 -28.11 5.82
CA ASP A 74 4.52 -27.42 4.65
C ASP A 74 5.09 -26.03 5.00
N TYR A 75 4.64 -25.44 6.11
CA TYR A 75 5.01 -24.07 6.51
C TYR A 75 6.52 -23.82 6.66
N PRO A 76 7.31 -24.71 7.30
CA PRO A 76 8.76 -24.52 7.41
C PRO A 76 9.43 -24.42 6.04
N GLN A 77 9.03 -25.29 5.09
CA GLN A 77 9.63 -25.32 3.76
C GLN A 77 9.15 -24.16 2.89
N ASN A 78 7.90 -23.74 3.05
CA ASN A 78 7.32 -22.59 2.35
C ASN A 78 7.99 -21.28 2.77
N LEU A 79 8.35 -21.13 4.06
CA LEU A 79 9.13 -19.99 4.54
C LEU A 79 10.47 -19.88 3.83
N ILE A 80 11.24 -20.96 3.76
CA ILE A 80 12.54 -21.00 3.08
C ILE A 80 12.40 -20.69 1.59
N ARG A 81 11.38 -21.26 0.92
CA ARG A 81 11.10 -20.96 -0.50
C ARG A 81 10.73 -19.49 -0.70
N ALA A 82 9.94 -18.91 0.20
CA ALA A 82 9.53 -17.51 0.15
C ALA A 82 10.73 -16.58 0.28
N GLU A 83 11.65 -16.86 1.22
CA GLU A 83 12.90 -16.12 1.37
C GLU A 83 13.78 -16.22 0.12
N HIS A 84 13.97 -17.42 -0.42
CA HIS A 84 14.77 -17.63 -1.62
C HIS A 84 14.16 -16.95 -2.85
N LYS A 85 12.83 -16.92 -2.96
CA LYS A 85 12.09 -16.23 -4.03
C LYS A 85 12.11 -14.71 -3.86
N ALA A 86 12.10 -14.21 -2.63
CA ALA A 86 12.28 -12.79 -2.36
C ALA A 86 13.70 -12.32 -2.72
N ALA A 87 14.71 -13.16 -2.53
CA ALA A 87 16.07 -12.92 -2.98
C ALA A 87 16.22 -13.04 -4.51
N ASN A 88 15.44 -13.92 -5.16
CA ASN A 88 15.49 -14.18 -6.60
C ASN A 88 14.07 -14.14 -7.22
N PRO A 89 13.52 -12.96 -7.51
CA PRO A 89 12.15 -12.82 -8.00
C PRO A 89 11.92 -13.47 -9.37
N ASP A 90 12.97 -13.64 -10.17
CA ASP A 90 12.91 -14.27 -11.50
C ASP A 90 12.67 -15.79 -11.45
N ALA A 91 12.92 -16.43 -10.31
CA ALA A 91 12.69 -17.87 -10.14
C ALA A 91 11.19 -18.22 -9.93
N ALA A 92 10.30 -17.23 -9.92
CA ALA A 92 8.88 -17.42 -9.62
C ALA A 92 7.99 -17.85 -10.79
N SER A 93 8.51 -17.82 -12.02
CA SER A 93 7.74 -18.08 -13.25
C SER A 93 7.92 -19.48 -13.86
N SER A 94 8.78 -20.33 -13.29
CA SER A 94 8.93 -21.71 -13.78
C SER A 94 7.98 -22.66 -13.03
N PRO A 95 6.92 -23.20 -13.67
CA PRO A 95 6.14 -24.29 -13.09
C PRO A 95 7.04 -25.52 -12.90
N PRO A 96 6.80 -26.37 -11.90
CA PRO A 96 7.52 -27.64 -11.80
C PRO A 96 7.26 -28.45 -13.07
N SER A 97 8.29 -28.68 -13.87
CA SER A 97 8.29 -29.65 -14.96
C SER A 97 7.96 -31.02 -14.35
N ARG A 98 6.79 -31.55 -14.70
CA ARG A 98 6.30 -32.88 -14.33
C ARG A 98 7.05 -33.96 -15.08
#